data_AF-A0A3M1I441-F1
#
_entry.id   AF-A0A3M1I441-F1
#
_cell.length_a   1.000
_cell.length_b   1.000
_cell.length_c   1.000
_cell.angle_alpha   90.00
_cell.angle_beta   90.00
_cell.angle_gamma   90.00
#
_symmetry.space_group_name_H-M   'P 1'
#
loop_
_entity.id
_entity.type
_entity.pdbx_description
1 polymer ?
#
loop_
_entity_poly.entity_id
_entity_poly.type
_entity_poly.pdbx_seq_one_letter_code
_entity_poly.pdbx_strand_id
1 'polypeptide(L)'
;MLPLLEKAIPSRLADYPLSELESEIVAHPSFLTNATEQNLENFLAQPEAAFSVGKVLYPRFYAANEKIGSQNPWAIYDVRPYPRIGFVVLGREGVRGVILPTSQTDAVHHGQFVAVIGCSQDEVIEARLVFFIKEQNLFFADDGLARCRK
;
A
#
# COMPACT_ATOMS: atom_id res chain seq x y z
N MET A 1 35.31 -6.03 -11.37
CA MET A 1 34.53 -7.22 -11.76
C MET A 1 33.80 -7.72 -10.51
N LEU A 2 32.58 -7.23 -10.28
CA LEU A 2 31.75 -7.46 -9.08
C LEU A 2 30.49 -8.35 -9.30
N PRO A 3 30.39 -9.26 -10.29
CA PRO A 3 29.09 -9.87 -10.63
C PRO A 3 28.66 -11.03 -9.71
N LEU A 4 29.56 -11.55 -8.85
CA LEU A 4 29.25 -12.72 -8.01
C LEU A 4 28.59 -12.35 -6.68
N LEU A 5 28.89 -11.17 -6.12
CA LEU A 5 28.31 -10.76 -4.84
C LEU A 5 26.82 -10.40 -4.97
N GLU A 6 26.40 -9.86 -6.12
CA GLU A 6 24.99 -9.51 -6.38
C GLU A 6 24.08 -10.76 -6.43
N LYS A 7 24.58 -11.91 -6.89
CA LYS A 7 23.84 -13.18 -6.87
C LYS A 7 23.69 -13.79 -5.48
N ALA A 8 24.59 -13.45 -4.56
CA ALA A 8 24.57 -13.98 -3.19
C ALA A 8 23.67 -13.15 -2.26
N ILE A 9 23.22 -11.97 -2.70
CA ILE A 9 22.21 -11.19 -1.99
C ILE A 9 20.85 -11.79 -2.40
N PRO A 10 20.13 -12.48 -1.50
CA PRO A 10 18.78 -12.95 -1.82
C PRO A 10 17.97 -11.73 -2.27
N SER A 11 17.23 -11.84 -3.37
CA SER A 11 16.31 -10.78 -3.78
C SER A 11 15.21 -10.68 -2.74
N ARG A 12 15.44 -9.94 -1.65
CA ARG A 12 14.45 -9.72 -0.57
C ARG A 12 13.18 -9.01 -1.07
N LEU A 13 13.13 -8.64 -2.35
CA LEU A 13 12.04 -7.96 -3.04
C LEU A 13 11.00 -8.91 -3.63
N ALA A 14 11.24 -10.22 -3.66
CA ALA A 14 10.32 -11.18 -4.25
C ALA A 14 10.30 -12.46 -3.41
N ASP A 15 9.08 -12.94 -3.11
CA ASP A 15 8.74 -14.28 -2.61
C ASP A 15 8.06 -14.34 -1.23
N TYR A 16 7.35 -13.28 -0.81
CA TYR A 16 6.25 -13.51 0.13
C TYR A 16 5.05 -14.05 -0.65
N PRO A 17 4.60 -15.29 -0.41
CA PRO A 17 3.41 -15.83 -1.04
C PRO A 17 2.18 -15.06 -0.53
N LEU A 18 1.31 -14.63 -1.46
CA LEU A 18 0.12 -13.84 -1.11
C LEU A 18 -0.75 -14.54 -0.06
N SER A 19 -0.90 -15.86 -0.15
CA SER A 19 -1.67 -16.65 0.81
C SER A 19 -1.12 -16.59 2.25
N GLU A 20 0.20 -16.46 2.42
CA GLU A 20 0.82 -16.32 3.74
C GLU A 20 0.58 -14.92 4.29
N LEU A 21 0.71 -13.89 3.44
CA LEU A 21 0.41 -12.51 3.82
C LEU A 21 -1.06 -12.31 4.19
N GLU A 22 -1.99 -12.90 3.44
CA GLU A 22 -3.41 -12.88 3.78
C GLU A 22 -3.67 -13.53 5.15
N SER A 23 -3.07 -14.69 5.40
CA SER A 23 -3.15 -15.36 6.70
C SER A 23 -2.58 -14.51 7.83
N GLU A 24 -1.43 -13.86 7.61
CA GLU A 24 -0.83 -12.93 8.59
C GLU A 24 -1.73 -11.72 8.86
N ILE A 25 -2.30 -11.12 7.80
CA ILE A 25 -3.19 -9.97 7.91
C ILE A 25 -4.45 -10.34 8.69
N VAL A 26 -5.11 -11.45 8.36
CA VAL A 26 -6.35 -11.89 9.02
C VAL A 26 -6.10 -12.28 10.47
N ALA A 27 -4.94 -12.84 10.79
CA ALA A 27 -4.54 -13.16 12.16
C ALA A 27 -4.13 -11.94 13.00
N HIS A 28 -3.88 -10.79 12.37
CA HIS A 28 -3.37 -9.60 13.07
C HIS A 28 -4.44 -9.00 14.01
N PRO A 29 -4.12 -8.65 15.27
CA PRO A 29 -5.10 -8.12 16.22
C PRO A 29 -5.87 -6.89 15.72
N SER A 30 -5.17 -5.93 15.09
CA SER A 30 -5.81 -4.74 14.51
C SER A 30 -6.75 -5.06 13.35
N PHE A 31 -6.57 -6.19 12.66
CA PHE A 31 -7.50 -6.63 11.63
C PHE A 31 -8.80 -7.10 12.27
N LEU A 32 -8.69 -7.99 13.27
CA LEU A 32 -9.81 -8.58 13.99
C LEU A 32 -10.71 -7.53 14.68
N THR A 33 -10.17 -6.36 15.03
CA THR A 33 -10.96 -5.27 15.61
C THR A 33 -11.71 -4.42 14.58
N ASN A 34 -11.30 -4.45 13.31
CA ASN A 34 -11.81 -3.54 12.27
C ASN A 34 -12.53 -4.28 11.11
N ALA A 35 -12.26 -5.57 10.92
CA ALA A 35 -12.75 -6.35 9.80
C ALA A 35 -12.84 -7.85 10.14
N THR A 36 -13.49 -8.60 9.27
CA THR A 36 -13.50 -10.07 9.29
C THR A 36 -12.85 -10.62 8.03
N GLU A 37 -12.41 -11.88 8.07
CA GLU A 37 -11.90 -12.60 6.90
C GLU A 37 -12.89 -12.54 5.73
N GLN A 38 -14.18 -12.78 6.00
CA GLN A 38 -15.24 -12.67 5.01
C GLN A 38 -15.33 -11.25 4.39
N ASN A 39 -15.07 -10.19 5.17
CA ASN A 39 -15.04 -8.83 4.62
C ASN A 39 -13.87 -8.64 3.65
N LEU A 40 -12.70 -9.21 3.97
CA LEU A 40 -11.53 -9.16 3.10
C LEU A 40 -11.73 -9.97 1.82
N GLU A 41 -12.24 -11.19 1.92
CA GLU A 41 -12.58 -12.01 0.75
C GLU A 41 -13.57 -11.30 -0.17
N ASN A 42 -14.65 -10.75 0.41
CA ASN A 42 -15.65 -9.99 -0.34
C ASN A 42 -15.07 -8.71 -0.94
N PHE A 43 -14.07 -8.10 -0.30
CA PHE A 43 -13.38 -6.95 -0.84
C PHE A 43 -12.52 -7.34 -2.04
N LEU A 44 -11.66 -8.34 -1.89
CA LEU A 44 -10.74 -8.83 -2.93
C LEU A 44 -11.46 -9.45 -4.13
N ALA A 45 -12.69 -9.93 -3.96
CA ALA A 45 -13.53 -10.41 -5.06
C ALA A 45 -14.07 -9.29 -5.98
N GLN A 46 -13.90 -8.01 -5.63
CA GLN A 46 -14.35 -6.90 -6.48
C GLN A 46 -13.43 -6.72 -7.68
N PRO A 47 -13.96 -6.40 -8.88
CA PRO A 47 -13.13 -6.22 -10.08
C PRO A 47 -12.10 -5.09 -9.95
N GLU A 48 -12.40 -4.06 -9.15
CA GLU A 48 -11.53 -2.91 -8.93
C GLU A 48 -10.66 -3.06 -7.66
N ALA A 49 -10.73 -4.18 -6.94
CA ALA A 49 -9.84 -4.42 -5.82
C ALA A 49 -8.42 -4.75 -6.32
N ALA A 50 -7.42 -4.23 -5.61
CA ALA A 50 -6.02 -4.47 -5.88
C ALA A 50 -5.30 -4.94 -4.63
N PHE A 51 -4.39 -5.89 -4.82
CA PHE A 51 -3.41 -6.32 -3.84
C PHE A 51 -2.02 -6.08 -4.44
N SER A 52 -1.21 -5.23 -3.81
CA SER A 52 0.17 -4.98 -4.22
C SER A 52 1.15 -5.23 -3.07
N VAL A 53 2.22 -5.98 -3.35
CA VAL A 53 3.31 -6.24 -2.39
C VAL A 53 4.61 -5.66 -2.92
N GLY A 54 5.36 -4.96 -2.07
CA GLY A 54 6.66 -4.46 -2.46
C GLY A 54 7.28 -3.48 -1.48
N LYS A 55 8.27 -2.73 -1.99
CA LYS A 55 9.02 -1.76 -1.19
C LYS A 55 8.49 -0.34 -1.41
N VAL A 56 8.28 0.38 -0.31
CA VAL A 56 7.83 1.77 -0.31
C VAL A 56 8.93 2.69 -0.83
N LEU A 57 8.59 3.58 -1.76
CA LEU A 57 9.43 4.64 -2.29
C LEU A 57 8.72 5.99 -2.15
N TYR A 58 9.53 7.03 -1.87
CA TYR A 58 9.10 8.43 -1.79
C TYR A 58 7.78 8.71 -1.04
N PRO A 59 7.60 8.23 0.21
CA PRO A 59 6.41 8.58 0.96
C PRO A 59 6.41 10.07 1.29
N ARG A 60 5.26 10.70 1.08
CA ARG A 60 5.06 12.11 1.42
C ARG A 60 3.63 12.34 1.87
N PHE A 61 3.52 13.01 3.03
CA PHE A 61 2.26 13.52 3.53
C PHE A 61 1.86 14.81 2.80
N TYR A 62 0.56 14.93 2.54
CA TYR A 62 -0.10 16.14 2.06
C TYR A 62 -1.35 16.38 2.88
N ALA A 63 -1.52 17.60 3.38
CA ALA A 63 -2.79 18.02 3.93
C ALA A 63 -3.87 18.12 2.83
N ALA A 64 -5.11 18.31 3.26
CA ALA A 64 -6.22 18.58 2.35
C ALA A 64 -5.90 19.78 1.46
N ASN A 65 -6.18 19.65 0.17
CA ASN A 65 -5.97 20.63 -0.89
C ASN A 65 -4.50 20.99 -1.20
N GLU A 66 -3.52 20.29 -0.60
CA GLU A 66 -2.12 20.42 -0.97
C GLU A 66 -1.73 19.51 -2.16
N LYS A 67 -0.67 19.88 -2.88
CA LYS A 67 -0.07 19.09 -3.97
C LYS A 67 1.44 19.31 -4.07
N ILE A 68 2.11 18.51 -4.90
CA ILE A 68 3.48 18.84 -5.32
C ILE A 68 3.48 19.94 -6.39
N GLY A 69 4.37 20.92 -6.25
CA GLY A 69 4.73 21.82 -7.33
C GLY A 69 5.69 21.12 -8.29
N SER A 70 5.16 20.44 -9.32
CA SER A 70 5.94 19.81 -10.39
C SER A 70 5.29 20.11 -11.75
N GLN A 71 6.08 20.11 -12.82
CA GLN A 71 5.56 20.25 -14.19
C GLN A 71 4.75 19.02 -14.61
N ASN A 72 5.14 17.83 -14.14
CA ASN A 72 4.45 16.56 -14.37
C ASN A 72 4.39 15.78 -13.05
N PRO A 73 3.45 16.12 -12.13
CA PRO A 73 3.32 15.39 -10.88
C PRO A 73 2.81 13.96 -11.15
N TRP A 74 3.28 12.99 -10.37
CA TRP A 74 2.58 11.70 -10.30
C TRP A 74 1.19 11.90 -9.71
N ALA A 75 0.19 11.17 -10.21
CA ALA A 75 -1.20 11.29 -9.78
C ALA A 75 -1.39 11.11 -8.26
N ILE A 76 -0.51 10.35 -7.59
CA ILE A 76 -0.49 10.22 -6.13
C ILE A 76 -0.26 11.53 -5.38
N TYR A 77 0.28 12.56 -6.04
CA TYR A 77 0.62 13.87 -5.47
C TYR A 77 -0.31 15.00 -5.93
N ASP A 78 -1.36 14.69 -6.67
CA ASP A 78 -2.40 15.66 -7.07
C ASP A 78 -3.28 16.10 -5.92
N VAL A 79 -3.92 17.27 -6.08
CA VAL A 79 -4.83 17.90 -5.10
C VAL A 79 -5.98 16.97 -4.75
N ARG A 80 -6.24 16.79 -3.45
CA ARG A 80 -7.42 16.06 -2.95
C ARG A 80 -8.04 16.76 -1.75
N PRO A 81 -9.36 16.64 -1.52
CA PRO A 81 -10.05 17.35 -0.44
C PRO A 81 -9.83 16.72 0.96
N TYR A 82 -8.86 15.80 1.10
CA TYR A 82 -8.55 15.09 2.34
C TYR A 82 -7.04 14.91 2.53
N PRO A 83 -6.57 14.79 3.80
CA PRO A 83 -5.18 14.49 4.10
C PRO A 83 -4.82 13.07 3.69
N ARG A 84 -3.57 12.88 3.24
CA ARG A 84 -3.10 11.61 2.69
C ARG A 84 -1.59 11.48 2.71
N ILE A 85 -1.12 10.24 2.69
CA ILE A 85 0.26 9.93 2.30
C ILE A 85 0.23 9.37 0.88
N GLY A 86 0.96 10.01 -0.04
CA GLY A 86 1.25 9.45 -1.36
C GLY A 86 2.60 8.75 -1.34
N PHE A 87 2.68 7.53 -1.87
CA PHE A 87 3.94 6.81 -2.03
C PHE A 87 3.90 5.87 -3.23
N VAL A 88 5.05 5.31 -3.59
CA VAL A 88 5.15 4.30 -4.63
C VAL A 88 5.49 2.95 -4.01
N VAL A 89 4.88 1.88 -4.52
CA VAL A 89 5.27 0.51 -4.22
C VAL A 89 6.02 -0.05 -5.42
N LEU A 90 7.27 -0.43 -5.18
CA LEU A 90 8.09 -1.18 -6.12
C LEU A 90 7.94 -2.67 -5.80
N GLY A 91 7.13 -3.36 -6.59
CA GLY A 91 6.82 -4.78 -6.46
C GLY A 91 7.18 -5.59 -7.69
N ARG A 92 6.83 -6.88 -7.68
CA ARG A 92 7.05 -7.79 -8.82
C ARG A 92 6.26 -7.38 -10.06
N GLU A 93 5.07 -6.80 -9.86
CA GLU A 93 4.22 -6.32 -10.94
C GLU A 93 4.65 -4.95 -11.50
N GLY A 94 5.79 -4.44 -11.04
CA GLY A 94 6.34 -3.15 -11.43
C GLY A 94 6.09 -2.07 -10.39
N VAL A 95 5.86 -0.86 -10.89
CA VAL A 95 5.74 0.36 -10.08
C VAL A 95 4.25 0.72 -9.99
N ARG A 96 3.74 0.85 -8.76
CA ARG A 96 2.37 1.30 -8.50
C ARG A 96 2.37 2.53 -7.61
N GLY A 97 1.60 3.54 -7.98
CA GLY A 97 1.28 4.64 -7.06
C GLY A 97 0.29 4.18 -6.01
N VAL A 98 0.45 4.64 -4.78
CA VAL A 98 -0.48 4.39 -3.67
C VAL A 98 -0.84 5.71 -3.01
N ILE A 99 -2.13 5.90 -2.76
CA ILE A 99 -2.68 6.98 -1.94
C ILE A 99 -3.23 6.33 -0.69
N LEU A 100 -2.72 6.71 0.47
CA LEU A 100 -3.27 6.32 1.76
C LEU A 100 -4.01 7.51 2.36
N PRO A 101 -5.36 7.54 2.36
CA PRO A 101 -6.12 8.53 3.11
C PRO A 101 -5.83 8.37 4.61
N THR A 102 -5.24 9.41 5.21
CA THR A 102 -4.89 9.41 6.64
C THR A 102 -4.51 10.81 7.09
N SER A 103 -4.80 11.12 8.35
CA SER A 103 -4.28 12.30 9.05
C SER A 103 -2.96 12.03 9.79
N GLN A 104 -2.53 10.76 9.89
CA GLN A 104 -1.28 10.37 10.55
C GLN A 104 -0.08 10.58 9.61
N THR A 105 0.89 11.40 10.00
CA THR A 105 2.00 11.83 9.13
C THR A 105 3.15 10.83 9.08
N ASP A 106 3.35 10.04 10.13
CA ASP A 106 4.54 9.22 10.33
C ASP A 106 4.28 7.72 10.12
N ALA A 107 3.14 7.37 9.51
CA ALA A 107 2.75 5.97 9.35
C ALA A 107 3.61 5.21 8.32
N VAL A 108 4.23 5.90 7.35
CA VAL A 108 4.88 5.28 6.20
C VAL A 108 6.28 5.86 6.00
N HIS A 109 7.29 4.99 5.94
CA HIS A 109 8.69 5.34 5.75
C HIS A 109 9.29 4.75 4.48
N HIS A 110 10.27 5.46 3.92
CA HIS A 110 10.98 5.04 2.72
C HIS A 110 11.70 3.71 2.96
N GLY A 111 11.52 2.77 2.03
CA GLY A 111 12.20 1.49 2.03
C GLY A 111 11.56 0.41 2.91
N GLN A 112 10.43 0.69 3.56
CA GLN A 112 9.63 -0.34 4.24
C GLN A 112 9.07 -1.34 3.22
N PHE A 113 8.84 -2.57 3.68
CA PHE A 113 8.23 -3.62 2.86
C PHE A 113 6.78 -3.78 3.27
N VAL A 114 5.86 -3.62 2.32
CA VAL A 114 4.42 -3.51 2.58
C VAL A 114 3.60 -4.40 1.67
N ALA A 115 2.47 -4.86 2.21
CA ALA A 115 1.31 -5.31 1.45
C ALA A 115 0.23 -4.24 1.49
N VAL A 116 -0.30 -3.86 0.33
CA VAL A 116 -1.33 -2.83 0.17
C VAL A 116 -2.56 -3.48 -0.43
N ILE A 117 -3.69 -3.32 0.26
CA ILE A 117 -5.01 -3.71 -0.23
C ILE A 117 -5.82 -2.42 -0.42
N GLY A 118 -6.42 -2.26 -1.60
CA GLY A 118 -7.13 -1.02 -1.93
C GLY A 118 -7.92 -1.11 -3.22
N CYS A 119 -8.38 0.05 -3.67
CA CYS A 119 -9.12 0.19 -4.91
C CYS A 119 -8.20 0.70 -6.02
N SER A 120 -8.12 -0.04 -7.12
CA SER A 120 -7.41 0.37 -8.33
C SER A 120 -8.19 1.46 -9.05
N GLN A 121 -7.53 2.59 -9.31
CA GLN A 121 -8.03 3.70 -10.11
C GLN A 121 -6.89 4.12 -11.05
N ASP A 122 -7.03 3.80 -12.34
CA ASP A 122 -5.99 3.98 -13.36
C ASP A 122 -4.64 3.39 -12.93
N GLU A 123 -3.61 4.21 -12.74
CA GLU A 123 -2.25 3.80 -12.35
C GLU A 123 -2.01 3.83 -10.83
N VAL A 124 -3.08 4.03 -10.04
CA VAL A 124 -3.00 4.30 -8.61
C VAL A 124 -3.88 3.36 -7.82
N ILE A 125 -3.42 2.97 -6.63
CA ILE A 125 -4.22 2.25 -5.64
C ILE A 125 -4.61 3.25 -4.54
N GLU A 126 -5.90 3.48 -4.35
CA GLU A 126 -6.40 4.11 -3.12
C GLU A 126 -6.44 3.04 -2.03
N ALA A 127 -5.46 3.10 -1.11
CA ALA A 127 -5.28 2.11 -0.06
C ALA A 127 -6.43 2.15 0.94
N ARG A 128 -6.94 0.96 1.26
CA ARG A 128 -7.86 0.69 2.35
C ARG A 128 -7.14 0.14 3.56
N LEU A 129 -6.10 -0.64 3.30
CA LEU A 129 -5.29 -1.30 4.31
C LEU A 129 -3.83 -1.37 3.83
N VAL A 130 -2.90 -1.09 4.75
CA VAL A 130 -1.46 -1.23 4.53
C VAL A 130 -0.89 -2.07 5.66
N PHE A 131 -0.29 -3.20 5.33
CA PHE A 131 0.41 -4.07 6.25
C PHE A 131 1.92 -3.92 6.07
N PHE A 132 2.61 -3.52 7.15
CA PHE A 132 4.06 -3.36 7.20
C PHE A 132 4.68 -4.68 7.65
N ILE A 133 5.21 -5.44 6.70
CA ILE A 133 5.52 -6.86 6.86
C ILE A 133 6.63 -7.10 7.90
N LYS A 134 7.63 -6.22 7.97
CA LYS A 134 8.74 -6.39 8.93
C LYS A 134 8.39 -5.89 10.32
N GLU A 135 7.68 -4.78 10.37
CA GLU A 135 7.24 -4.13 11.60
C GLU A 135 6.04 -4.84 12.22
N GLN A 136 5.39 -5.73 11.47
CA GLN A 136 4.19 -6.46 11.88
C GLN A 136 3.13 -5.49 12.39
N ASN A 137 2.93 -4.42 11.63
CA ASN A 137 1.97 -3.37 11.93
C ASN A 137 0.95 -3.27 10.80
N LEU A 138 -0.30 -3.02 11.15
CA LEU A 138 -1.42 -2.95 10.23
C LEU A 138 -2.12 -1.60 10.37
N PHE A 139 -2.25 -0.91 9.24
CA PHE A 139 -2.89 0.39 9.15
C PHE A 139 -4.16 0.30 8.31
N PHE A 140 -5.28 0.79 8.85
CA PHE A 140 -6.52 0.99 8.10
C PHE A 140 -6.64 2.46 7.71
N ALA A 141 -6.98 2.71 6.44
CA ALA A 141 -7.50 4.01 6.05
C ALA A 141 -8.86 4.26 6.73
N ASP A 142 -9.27 5.52 6.82
CA ASP A 142 -10.51 5.92 7.50
C ASP A 142 -11.76 5.18 6.96
N ASP A 143 -11.78 4.87 5.66
CA ASP A 143 -12.90 4.15 5.00
C ASP A 143 -12.80 2.61 5.09
N GLY A 144 -11.73 2.06 5.66
CA GLY A 144 -11.53 0.61 5.84
C GLY A 144 -11.78 -0.21 4.56
N LEU A 145 -12.33 -1.42 4.67
CA LEU A 145 -12.62 -2.29 3.51
C LEU A 145 -13.95 -1.92 2.80
N ALA A 146 -14.30 -0.64 2.73
CA ALA A 146 -15.46 -0.18 1.98
C ALA A 146 -15.32 -0.44 0.46
N ARG A 147 -16.44 -0.74 -0.20
CA ARG A 147 -16.51 -1.10 -1.62
C ARG A 147 -15.82 -0.07 -2.53
N CYS A 148 -15.12 -0.54 -3.54
CA CYS A 148 -14.54 0.30 -4.58
C CYS A 148 -15.63 0.97 -5.40
N ARG A 149 -15.48 2.28 -5.62
CA ARG A 149 -16.36 3.08 -6.47
C ARG A 149 -15.69 3.24 -7.83
N LYS A 150 -16.46 3.03 -8.89
CA LYS A 150 -16.08 3.38 -10.27
C LYS A 150 -16.18 4.88 -10.48
#